data_AF-A0A1F1FVL4-F1
#
_entry.id   AF-A0A1F1FVL4-F1
#
_cell.length_a   1.000
_cell.length_b   1.000
_cell.length_c   1.000
_cell.angle_alpha   90.00
_cell.angle_beta   90.00
_cell.angle_gamma   90.00
#
_symmetry.space_group_name_H-M   'P 1'
#
loop_
_entity.id
_entity.type
_entity.pdbx_description
1 polymer ?
#
loop_
_entity_poly.entity_id
_entity_poly.type
_entity_poly.pdbx_seq_one_letter_code
_entity_poly.pdbx_strand_id
1 'polypeptide(L)'
;MDQACSIIAIINNSVIALGCENTFEAEGLPWAVSWYPSLSDVEWPDGRAVVLLDPVLLDHSSPVENIREINRRDVPVIAYSETLDDHVISEILAEDVVAFVRMSAPHSELVQAIRDALSGRPHESLGRMKVMLRYGREKAEGLAPMELKVYERYSRGYTKAAIARELNVSMNTVSTYLARVREKLTTSDSEE
;
A
#
# COMPACT_ATOMS: atom_id res chain seq x y z
N MET A 1 9.35 -18.55 4.24
CA MET A 1 10.72 -18.08 4.53
C MET A 1 10.99 -16.97 3.54
N ASP A 2 11.35 -15.79 4.02
CA ASP A 2 11.57 -14.64 3.16
C ASP A 2 12.80 -14.89 2.27
N GLN A 3 12.66 -14.63 0.97
CA GLN A 3 13.74 -14.80 -0.01
C GLN A 3 14.55 -13.51 -0.14
N ALA A 4 15.78 -13.62 -0.61
CA ALA A 4 16.63 -12.46 -0.89
C ALA A 4 15.95 -11.50 -1.88
N CYS A 5 16.00 -10.20 -1.58
CA CYS A 5 15.36 -9.15 -2.36
C CYS A 5 16.14 -7.84 -2.23
N SER A 6 16.19 -7.08 -3.32
CA SER A 6 16.65 -5.69 -3.32
C SER A 6 15.47 -4.75 -3.05
N ILE A 7 15.61 -3.84 -2.09
CA ILE A 7 14.64 -2.80 -1.78
C ILE A 7 15.21 -1.48 -2.29
N ILE A 8 14.60 -0.94 -3.34
CA ILE A 8 15.05 0.29 -3.98
C ILE A 8 14.23 1.44 -3.42
N ALA A 9 14.83 2.27 -2.58
CA ALA A 9 14.20 3.44 -1.97
C ALA A 9 14.45 4.68 -2.82
N ILE A 10 13.44 5.10 -3.57
CA ILE A 10 13.42 6.34 -4.35
C ILE A 10 12.67 7.39 -3.53
N ILE A 11 13.39 8.07 -2.64
CA ILE A 11 12.83 8.98 -1.64
C ILE A 11 13.77 10.16 -1.39
N ASN A 12 13.24 11.27 -0.88
CA ASN A 12 14.03 12.50 -0.73
C ASN A 12 15.13 12.44 0.34
N ASN A 13 14.99 11.57 1.34
CA ASN A 13 15.88 11.52 2.50
C ASN A 13 16.49 10.13 2.70
N SER A 14 17.81 10.03 2.51
CA SER A 14 18.57 8.79 2.65
C SER A 14 18.54 8.18 4.06
N VAL A 15 18.31 8.99 5.10
CA VAL A 15 18.22 8.51 6.50
C VAL A 15 17.04 7.55 6.68
N ILE A 16 15.95 7.78 5.95
CA ILE A 16 14.76 6.91 6.02
C ILE A 16 15.07 5.53 5.41
N ALA A 17 15.82 5.49 4.30
CA ALA A 17 16.27 4.24 3.69
C ALA A 17 17.21 3.46 4.62
N LEU A 18 18.14 4.15 5.28
CA LEU A 18 19.02 3.55 6.30
C LEU A 18 18.21 3.00 7.49
N GLY A 19 17.14 3.70 7.91
CA GLY A 19 16.22 3.21 8.95
C GLY A 19 15.52 1.90 8.55
N CYS A 20 15.11 1.79 7.27
CA CYS A 20 14.54 0.56 6.72
C CYS A 20 15.55 -0.59 6.77
N GLU A 21 16.79 -0.34 6.30
CA GLU A 21 17.86 -1.35 6.28
C GLU A 21 18.14 -1.92 7.67
N ASN A 22 18.34 -1.05 8.67
CA ASN A 22 18.55 -1.45 10.06
C ASN A 22 17.38 -2.31 10.60
N THR A 23 16.15 -1.98 10.21
CA THR A 23 14.98 -2.75 10.64
C THR A 23 14.96 -4.14 10.01
N PHE A 24 15.26 -4.24 8.72
CA PHE A 24 15.31 -5.53 8.02
C PHE A 24 16.42 -6.43 8.56
N GLU A 25 17.60 -5.87 8.86
CA GLU A 25 18.69 -6.59 9.52
C GLU A 25 18.29 -7.09 10.92
N ALA A 26 17.65 -6.24 11.73
CA ALA A 26 17.19 -6.60 13.07
C ALA A 26 16.14 -7.74 13.07
N GLU A 27 15.31 -7.81 12.03
CA GLU A 27 14.35 -8.91 11.81
C GLU A 27 14.97 -10.13 11.11
N GLY A 28 16.25 -10.08 10.75
CA GLY A 28 16.95 -11.17 10.04
C GLY A 28 16.44 -11.39 8.62
N LEU A 29 15.89 -10.35 7.99
CA LEU A 29 15.36 -10.40 6.63
C LEU A 29 16.51 -10.26 5.62
N PRO A 30 16.61 -11.13 4.60
CA PRO A 30 17.69 -11.09 3.62
C PRO A 30 17.45 -10.00 2.56
N TRP A 31 17.10 -8.79 2.99
CA TRP A 31 16.72 -7.68 2.10
C TRP A 31 17.78 -6.60 2.15
N ALA A 32 18.39 -6.30 1.00
CA ALA A 32 19.38 -5.24 0.87
C ALA A 32 18.70 -3.95 0.41
N VAL A 33 19.05 -2.80 1.00
CA VAL A 33 18.45 -1.52 0.66
C VAL A 33 19.41 -0.69 -0.20
N SER A 34 18.90 -0.04 -1.23
CA SER A 34 19.65 0.96 -2.02
C SER A 34 18.81 2.22 -2.15
N TRP A 35 19.44 3.38 -1.98
CA TRP A 35 18.76 4.67 -1.97
C TRP A 35 19.11 5.50 -3.19
N TYR A 36 18.10 6.14 -3.78
CA TYR A 36 18.22 7.05 -4.92
C TYR A 36 17.34 8.29 -4.71
N PRO A 37 17.78 9.49 -5.09
CA PRO A 37 16.96 10.70 -5.01
C PRO A 37 15.97 10.83 -6.19
N SER A 38 16.21 10.12 -7.29
CA SER A 38 15.38 10.10 -8.50
C SER A 38 15.30 8.70 -9.11
N LEU A 39 14.23 8.42 -9.85
CA LEU A 39 14.12 7.19 -10.66
C LEU A 39 15.22 7.11 -11.73
N SER A 40 15.67 8.26 -12.24
CA SER A 40 16.69 8.31 -13.29
C SER A 40 18.08 7.85 -12.82
N ASP A 41 18.33 7.87 -11.52
CA ASP A 41 19.60 7.46 -10.92
C ASP A 41 19.66 5.96 -10.56
N VAL A 42 18.54 5.24 -10.70
CA VAL A 42 18.41 3.86 -10.20
C VAL A 42 19.29 2.91 -11.00
N GLU A 43 20.17 2.21 -10.27
CA GLU A 43 20.88 1.03 -10.78
C GLU A 43 20.03 -0.21 -10.49
N TRP A 44 19.51 -0.84 -11.57
CA TRP A 44 18.59 -1.96 -11.45
C TRP A 44 19.34 -3.27 -11.16
N PRO A 45 18.94 -4.03 -10.13
CA PRO A 45 19.56 -5.31 -9.79
C PRO A 45 19.06 -6.43 -10.73
N ASP A 46 19.89 -7.46 -10.92
CA ASP A 46 19.53 -8.66 -11.72
C ASP A 46 18.55 -9.62 -11.01
N GLY A 47 18.10 -9.29 -9.80
CA GLY A 47 17.29 -10.14 -8.92
C GLY A 47 15.90 -9.59 -8.59
N ARG A 48 15.24 -10.21 -7.59
CA ARG A 48 13.94 -9.72 -7.09
C ARG A 48 14.11 -8.32 -6.51
N ALA A 49 13.23 -7.40 -6.92
CA ALA A 49 13.22 -6.05 -6.41
C ALA A 49 11.82 -5.62 -5.93
N VAL A 50 11.79 -4.68 -5.00
CA VAL A 50 10.60 -3.89 -4.64
C VAL A 50 11.03 -2.44 -4.59
N VAL A 51 10.24 -1.54 -5.16
CA VAL A 51 10.49 -0.10 -5.08
C VAL A 51 9.65 0.52 -3.98
N LEU A 52 10.30 1.28 -3.09
CA LEU A 52 9.66 2.23 -2.20
C LEU A 52 9.77 3.61 -2.85
N LEU A 53 8.65 4.17 -3.30
CA LEU A 53 8.62 5.44 -4.02
C LEU A 53 7.92 6.49 -3.18
N ASP A 54 8.62 7.58 -2.85
CA ASP A 54 7.96 8.82 -2.45
C ASP A 54 7.41 9.48 -3.72
N PRO A 55 6.09 9.68 -3.85
CA PRO A 55 5.51 10.32 -5.03
C PRO A 55 5.85 11.80 -5.17
N VAL A 56 6.31 12.46 -4.10
CA VAL A 56 6.65 13.89 -4.13
C VAL A 56 8.17 14.02 -4.06
N LEU A 57 8.85 13.75 -5.16
CA LEU A 57 10.31 13.86 -5.24
C LEU A 57 10.79 15.31 -5.44
N LEU A 58 11.97 15.63 -4.93
CA LEU A 58 12.61 16.95 -5.06
C LEU A 58 13.03 17.29 -6.50
N ASP A 59 13.15 16.29 -7.37
CA ASP A 59 13.42 16.49 -8.80
C ASP A 59 12.16 16.87 -9.60
N HIS A 60 10.99 16.93 -8.93
CA HIS A 60 9.68 17.24 -9.52
C HIS A 60 9.24 16.29 -10.63
N SER A 61 9.82 15.09 -10.69
CA SER A 61 9.37 14.05 -11.62
C SER A 61 7.92 13.63 -11.33
N SER A 62 7.20 13.26 -12.38
CA SER A 62 5.79 12.87 -12.27
C SER A 62 5.67 11.52 -11.54
N PRO A 63 4.90 11.42 -10.44
CA PRO A 63 4.71 10.15 -9.74
C PRO A 63 4.05 9.10 -10.64
N VAL A 64 3.09 9.52 -11.47
CA VAL A 64 2.40 8.64 -12.42
C VAL A 64 3.37 8.06 -13.45
N GLU A 65 4.23 8.90 -14.02
CA GLU A 65 5.21 8.44 -15.00
C GLU A 65 6.25 7.52 -14.37
N ASN A 66 6.72 7.85 -13.16
CA ASN A 66 7.64 7.01 -12.41
C ASN A 66 7.05 5.63 -12.12
N ILE A 67 5.82 5.56 -11.59
CA ILE A 67 5.14 4.29 -11.31
C ILE A 67 5.00 3.46 -12.60
N ARG A 68 4.58 4.08 -13.70
CA ARG A 68 4.45 3.37 -15.00
C ARG A 68 5.78 2.86 -15.53
N GLU A 69 6.86 3.61 -15.39
CA GLU A 69 8.21 3.18 -15.77
C GLU A 69 8.70 1.99 -14.93
N ILE A 70 8.43 2.01 -13.63
CA ILE A 70 8.80 0.91 -12.74
C ILE A 70 7.96 -0.34 -13.06
N ASN A 71 6.65 -0.18 -13.27
CA ASN A 71 5.76 -1.28 -13.63
C ASN A 71 6.09 -1.90 -15.00
N ARG A 72 6.58 -1.10 -15.96
CA ARG A 72 7.13 -1.63 -17.24
C ARG A 72 8.28 -2.61 -17.07
N ARG A 73 8.97 -2.56 -15.92
CA ARG A 73 10.08 -3.47 -15.55
C ARG A 73 9.61 -4.68 -14.74
N ASP A 74 8.30 -4.82 -14.52
CA ASP A 74 7.71 -5.89 -13.69
C ASP A 74 8.22 -5.87 -12.23
N VAL A 75 8.49 -4.66 -11.72
CA VAL A 75 8.91 -4.44 -10.33
C VAL A 75 7.75 -3.85 -9.54
N PRO A 76 7.30 -4.46 -8.44
CA PRO A 76 6.20 -3.93 -7.65
C PRO A 76 6.57 -2.62 -6.96
N VAL A 77 5.63 -1.67 -6.96
CA VAL A 77 5.78 -0.35 -6.33
C VAL A 77 4.97 -0.26 -5.04
N ILE A 78 5.61 0.21 -3.98
CA ILE A 78 4.98 0.67 -2.74
C ILE A 78 5.11 2.19 -2.71
N ALA A 79 3.99 2.90 -2.71
CA ALA A 79 3.99 4.32 -2.43
C ALA A 79 4.35 4.52 -0.95
N TYR A 80 5.52 5.09 -0.69
CA TYR A 80 6.10 5.25 0.63
C TYR A 80 6.32 6.74 0.90
N SER A 81 5.40 7.39 1.61
CA SER A 81 5.35 8.86 1.70
C SER A 81 4.84 9.37 3.04
N GLU A 82 5.23 10.58 3.42
CA GLU A 82 4.53 11.36 4.46
C GLU A 82 3.40 12.23 3.89
N THR A 83 3.32 12.39 2.57
CA THR A 83 2.34 13.26 1.93
C THR A 83 0.94 12.67 2.05
N LEU A 84 0.00 13.51 2.46
CA LEU A 84 -1.42 13.20 2.58
C LEU A 84 -2.28 14.11 1.68
N ASP A 85 -1.67 14.64 0.61
CA ASP A 85 -2.38 15.40 -0.40
C ASP A 85 -3.31 14.49 -1.21
N ASP A 86 -4.61 14.75 -1.14
CA ASP A 86 -5.64 13.92 -1.76
C ASP A 86 -5.52 13.85 -3.29
N HIS A 87 -4.99 14.90 -3.94
CA HIS A 87 -4.80 14.91 -5.38
C HIS A 87 -3.68 13.94 -5.76
N VAL A 88 -2.52 14.07 -5.11
CA VAL A 88 -1.37 13.18 -5.33
C VAL A 88 -1.73 11.73 -5.02
N ILE A 89 -2.41 11.48 -3.90
CA ILE A 89 -2.88 10.13 -3.53
C ILE A 89 -3.83 9.58 -4.59
N SER A 90 -4.78 10.39 -5.07
CA SER A 90 -5.74 9.94 -6.09
C SER A 90 -5.06 9.53 -7.39
N GLU A 91 -4.01 10.25 -7.81
CA GLU A 91 -3.24 9.92 -9.00
C GLU A 91 -2.49 8.60 -8.84
N ILE A 92 -1.81 8.41 -7.71
CA ILE A 92 -1.05 7.18 -7.42
C ILE A 92 -1.97 5.96 -7.33
N LEU A 93 -3.11 6.08 -6.65
CA LEU A 93 -4.04 4.98 -6.46
C LEU A 93 -4.78 4.57 -7.74
N ALA A 94 -4.71 5.40 -8.78
CA ALA A 94 -5.18 5.07 -10.13
C ALA A 94 -4.15 4.23 -10.91
N GLU A 95 -2.88 4.23 -10.48
CA GLU A 95 -1.82 3.40 -11.04
C GLU A 95 -1.67 2.07 -10.29
N ASP A 96 -0.88 1.15 -10.87
CA ASP A 96 -0.64 -0.17 -10.28
C ASP A 96 0.44 -0.09 -9.18
N VAL A 97 0.02 0.34 -8.00
CA VAL A 97 0.80 0.26 -6.76
C VAL A 97 0.27 -0.86 -5.89
N VAL A 98 1.16 -1.53 -5.16
CA VAL A 98 0.82 -2.63 -4.25
C VAL A 98 0.31 -2.13 -2.90
N ALA A 99 0.87 -1.01 -2.43
CA ALA A 99 0.59 -0.48 -1.11
C ALA A 99 0.79 1.04 -1.09
N PHE A 100 0.10 1.69 -0.17
CA PHE A 100 0.47 3.01 0.34
C PHE A 100 0.89 2.84 1.80
N VAL A 101 2.12 3.23 2.14
CA VAL A 101 2.65 3.11 3.50
C VAL A 101 3.20 4.47 3.92
N ARG A 102 2.82 4.93 5.11
CA ARG A 102 3.38 6.18 5.65
C ARG A 102 4.80 5.94 6.16
N MET A 103 5.71 6.89 5.95
CA MET A 103 7.08 6.73 6.45
C MET A 103 7.15 6.66 7.99
N SER A 104 6.16 7.23 8.67
CA SER A 104 5.93 7.26 10.11
C SER A 104 5.09 6.09 10.61
N ALA A 105 4.61 5.22 9.72
CA ALA A 105 3.98 3.98 10.14
C ALA A 105 5.01 3.07 10.84
N PRO A 106 4.58 2.17 11.72
CA PRO A 106 5.48 1.15 12.27
C PRO A 106 6.15 0.36 11.15
N HIS A 107 7.46 0.10 11.26
CA HIS A 107 8.19 -0.64 10.23
C HIS A 107 7.60 -2.02 9.91
N SER A 108 6.91 -2.65 10.86
CA SER A 108 6.19 -3.91 10.63
C SER A 108 5.13 -3.80 9.53
N GLU A 109 4.52 -2.63 9.34
CA GLU A 109 3.58 -2.36 8.24
C GLU A 109 4.32 -2.33 6.90
N LEU A 110 5.48 -1.66 6.83
CA LEU A 110 6.32 -1.66 5.63
C LEU A 110 6.80 -3.07 5.28
N VAL A 111 7.27 -3.82 6.28
CA VAL A 111 7.69 -5.22 6.10
C VAL A 111 6.55 -6.06 5.55
N GLN A 112 5.33 -5.91 6.08
CA GLN A 112 4.17 -6.65 5.60
C GLN A 112 3.79 -6.24 4.17
N ALA A 113 3.84 -4.94 3.84
CA ALA A 113 3.60 -4.46 2.48
C ALA A 113 4.63 -5.01 1.48
N ILE A 114 5.91 -5.09 1.85
CA ILE A 114 6.96 -5.71 1.02
C ILE A 114 6.67 -7.20 0.82
N ARG A 115 6.26 -7.94 1.87
CA ARG A 115 5.88 -9.36 1.71
C ARG A 115 4.70 -9.56 0.77
N ASP A 116 3.70 -8.69 0.84
CA ASP A 116 2.54 -8.74 -0.06
C ASP A 116 2.93 -8.40 -1.51
N ALA A 117 3.79 -7.40 -1.72
CA ALA A 117 4.40 -7.09 -3.01
C ALA A 117 5.17 -8.27 -3.60
N LEU A 118 6.01 -8.90 -2.79
CA LEU A 118 6.76 -10.10 -3.15
C LEU A 118 5.87 -11.33 -3.40
N SER A 119 4.62 -11.30 -2.93
CA SER A 119 3.62 -12.36 -3.17
C SER A 119 2.68 -12.03 -4.33
N GLY A 120 2.84 -10.88 -4.99
CA GLY A 120 1.95 -10.41 -6.06
C GLY A 120 0.53 -10.12 -5.59
N ARG A 121 0.35 -9.67 -4.34
CA ARG A 121 -0.97 -9.34 -3.78
C ARG A 121 -1.02 -7.90 -3.31
N PRO A 122 -2.16 -7.19 -3.47
CA PRO A 122 -2.31 -5.85 -2.93
C PRO A 122 -2.33 -5.89 -1.40
N HIS A 123 -1.69 -4.89 -0.79
CA HIS A 123 -1.72 -4.67 0.66
C HIS A 123 -3.03 -4.01 1.08
N GLU A 124 -3.47 -4.25 2.32
CA GLU A 124 -4.75 -3.72 2.82
C GLU A 124 -4.81 -2.19 2.88
N SER A 125 -3.65 -1.53 2.93
CA SER A 125 -3.57 -0.06 2.96
C SER A 125 -4.17 0.59 1.72
N LEU A 126 -4.12 -0.04 0.53
CA LEU A 126 -4.77 0.51 -0.67
C LEU A 126 -6.28 0.61 -0.51
N GLY A 127 -6.90 -0.43 0.03
CA GLY A 127 -8.33 -0.44 0.31
C GLY A 127 -8.70 0.69 1.26
N ARG A 128 -7.86 0.90 2.29
CA ARG A 128 -8.07 1.95 3.29
C ARG A 128 -7.95 3.34 2.68
N MET A 129 -6.94 3.59 1.86
CA MET A 129 -6.77 4.88 1.18
C MET A 129 -7.91 5.18 0.20
N LYS A 130 -8.43 4.17 -0.52
CA LYS A 130 -9.60 4.32 -1.38
C LYS A 130 -10.86 4.69 -0.59
N VAL A 131 -11.03 4.12 0.60
CA VAL A 131 -12.11 4.51 1.51
C VAL A 131 -11.89 5.94 2.02
N MET A 132 -10.65 6.31 2.37
CA MET A 132 -10.30 7.64 2.85
C MET A 132 -10.65 8.72 1.82
N LEU A 133 -10.21 8.56 0.57
CA LEU A 133 -10.52 9.52 -0.50
C LEU A 133 -12.02 9.67 -0.77
N ARG A 134 -12.79 8.60 -0.55
CA ARG A 134 -14.23 8.58 -0.89
C ARG A 134 -15.13 9.01 0.26
N TYR A 135 -14.77 8.69 1.49
CA TYR A 135 -15.63 8.83 2.66
C TYR A 135 -14.98 9.64 3.79
N GLY A 136 -13.74 10.12 3.61
CA GLY A 136 -12.98 10.82 4.62
C GLY A 136 -12.18 9.91 5.55
N ARG A 137 -11.21 10.51 6.24
CA ARG A 137 -10.26 9.82 7.14
C ARG A 137 -10.96 9.09 8.28
N GLU A 138 -11.87 9.75 8.98
CA GLU A 138 -12.55 9.17 10.15
C GLU A 138 -13.23 7.83 9.79
N LYS A 139 -13.93 7.80 8.66
CA LYS A 139 -14.61 6.59 8.18
C LYS A 139 -13.61 5.49 7.80
N ALA A 140 -12.51 5.85 7.16
CA ALA A 140 -11.47 4.90 6.76
C ALA A 140 -10.77 4.25 7.96
N GLU A 141 -10.50 5.03 9.01
CA GLU A 141 -9.93 4.55 10.28
C GLU A 141 -10.93 3.71 11.09
N GLY A 142 -12.23 4.03 10.99
CA GLY A 142 -13.29 3.29 11.67
C GLY A 142 -13.54 1.87 11.13
N LEU A 143 -13.07 1.53 9.92
CA LEU A 143 -13.22 0.19 9.34
C LEU A 143 -12.16 -0.78 9.89
N ALA A 144 -12.63 -1.88 10.47
CA ALA A 144 -11.77 -2.98 10.91
C ALA A 144 -11.14 -3.70 9.69
N PRO A 145 -9.98 -4.38 9.86
CA PRO A 145 -9.29 -5.03 8.75
C PRO A 145 -10.16 -6.02 7.96
N MET A 146 -10.98 -6.82 8.66
CA MET A 146 -11.89 -7.76 7.99
C MET A 146 -13.05 -7.05 7.26
N GLU A 147 -13.54 -5.94 7.82
CA GLU A 147 -14.57 -5.12 7.17
C GLU A 147 -14.03 -4.51 5.87
N LEU A 148 -12.79 -4.03 5.89
CA LEU A 148 -12.10 -3.50 4.73
C LEU A 148 -11.90 -4.57 3.64
N LYS A 149 -11.41 -5.75 4.02
CA LYS A 149 -11.22 -6.90 3.11
C LYS A 149 -12.52 -7.34 2.43
N VAL A 150 -13.63 -7.34 3.18
CA VAL A 150 -14.97 -7.65 2.66
C VAL A 150 -15.45 -6.54 1.73
N TYR A 151 -15.30 -5.27 2.13
CA TYR A 151 -15.71 -4.12 1.34
C TYR A 151 -14.98 -4.03 0.00
N GLU A 152 -13.67 -4.22 -0.01
CA GLU A 152 -12.84 -4.18 -1.23
C GLU A 152 -13.29 -5.20 -2.27
N ARG A 153 -13.57 -6.45 -1.87
CA ARG A 153 -14.05 -7.49 -2.79
C ARG A 153 -15.47 -7.20 -3.27
N TYR A 154 -16.32 -6.73 -2.36
CA TYR A 154 -17.69 -6.35 -2.70
C TYR A 154 -17.73 -5.18 -3.69
N SER A 155 -16.87 -4.16 -3.52
CA SER A 155 -16.80 -3.02 -4.43
C SER A 155 -16.25 -3.38 -5.81
N ARG A 156 -15.46 -4.46 -5.91
CA ARG A 156 -15.05 -5.11 -7.17
C ARG A 156 -16.13 -6.00 -7.80
N GLY A 157 -17.32 -6.10 -7.21
CA GLY A 157 -18.45 -6.87 -7.75
C GLY A 157 -18.48 -8.35 -7.38
N TYR A 158 -17.65 -8.80 -6.42
CA TYR A 158 -17.67 -10.20 -5.99
C TYR A 158 -18.99 -10.54 -5.27
N THR A 159 -19.52 -11.74 -5.53
CA THR A 159 -20.70 -12.23 -4.81
C THR A 159 -20.35 -12.58 -3.36
N LYS A 160 -21.34 -12.52 -2.45
CA LYS A 160 -21.13 -12.93 -1.04
C LYS A 160 -20.58 -14.35 -0.90
N ALA A 161 -20.98 -15.26 -1.79
CA ALA A 161 -20.48 -16.64 -1.81
C ALA A 161 -19.01 -16.72 -2.23
N ALA A 162 -18.59 -15.91 -3.21
CA ALA A 162 -17.19 -15.83 -3.62
C ALA A 162 -16.32 -15.24 -2.49
N ILE A 163 -16.77 -14.16 -1.86
CA ILE A 163 -16.06 -13.52 -0.73
C ILE A 163 -15.94 -14.50 0.45
N ALA A 164 -17.02 -15.19 0.79
CA ALA A 164 -17.05 -16.17 1.87
C ALA A 164 -16.00 -17.28 1.67
N ARG A 165 -15.94 -17.81 0.43
CA ARG A 165 -14.96 -18.85 0.05
C ARG A 165 -13.53 -18.34 0.15
N GLU A 166 -13.25 -17.14 -0.38
CA GLU A 166 -11.90 -16.58 -0.43
C GLU A 166 -11.38 -16.21 0.96
N LEU A 167 -12.22 -15.62 1.80
CA LEU A 167 -11.86 -15.21 3.17
C LEU A 167 -12.03 -16.32 4.20
N ASN A 168 -12.43 -17.52 3.77
CA ASN A 168 -12.69 -18.68 4.64
C ASN A 168 -13.65 -18.36 5.81
N VAL A 169 -14.77 -17.72 5.49
CA VAL A 169 -15.84 -17.37 6.45
C VAL A 169 -17.21 -17.77 5.90
N SER A 170 -18.25 -17.75 6.74
CA SER A 170 -19.62 -18.04 6.25
C SER A 170 -20.20 -16.88 5.44
N MET A 171 -21.15 -17.17 4.53
CA MET A 171 -21.91 -16.12 3.82
C MET A 171 -22.69 -15.21 4.77
N ASN A 172 -23.11 -15.74 5.92
CA ASN A 172 -23.77 -14.95 6.96
C ASN A 172 -22.79 -13.95 7.57
N THR A 173 -21.57 -14.40 7.89
CA THR A 173 -20.47 -13.54 8.37
C THR A 173 -20.16 -12.42 7.38
N VAL A 174 -20.09 -12.71 6.07
CA VAL A 174 -19.92 -11.68 5.03
C VAL A 174 -21.08 -10.67 5.06
N SER A 175 -22.32 -11.14 5.22
CA SER A 175 -23.49 -10.25 5.32
C SER A 175 -23.41 -9.34 6.54
N THR A 176 -22.98 -9.85 7.69
CA THR A 176 -22.75 -9.06 8.90
C THR A 176 -21.68 -8.00 8.69
N TYR A 177 -20.54 -8.34 8.09
CA TYR A 177 -19.49 -7.34 7.80
C TYR A 177 -19.99 -6.26 6.83
N LEU A 178 -20.71 -6.62 5.77
CA LEU A 178 -21.27 -5.62 4.85
C LEU A 178 -22.30 -4.71 5.51
N ALA A 179 -23.09 -5.21 6.47
CA ALA A 179 -24.01 -4.38 7.24
C ALA A 179 -23.25 -3.34 8.09
N ARG A 180 -22.20 -3.77 8.81
CA ARG A 180 -21.34 -2.88 9.61
C ARG A 180 -20.61 -1.85 8.75
N VAL A 181 -20.09 -2.26 7.60
CA VAL A 181 -19.45 -1.34 6.64
C VAL A 181 -20.44 -0.27 6.19
N ARG A 182 -21.67 -0.66 5.82
CA ARG A 182 -22.70 0.31 5.43
C ARG A 182 -22.98 1.29 6.54
N GLU A 183 -23.26 0.80 7.75
CA GLU A 183 -23.49 1.64 8.93
C GLU A 183 -22.36 2.65 9.15
N LYS A 184 -21.10 2.20 9.12
CA LYS A 184 -19.94 3.08 9.30
C LYS A 184 -19.77 4.10 8.18
N LEU A 185 -20.04 3.73 6.92
CA LEU A 185 -19.82 4.59 5.76
C LEU A 185 -21.01 5.50 5.41
N THR A 186 -22.24 5.18 5.81
CA THR A 186 -23.45 5.97 5.50
C THR A 186 -23.91 6.87 6.63
N THR A 187 -23.40 6.68 7.85
CA THR A 187 -23.70 7.60 8.95
C THR A 187 -22.88 8.86 8.74
N SER A 188 -23.39 9.78 7.91
CA SER A 188 -22.90 11.14 7.76
C SER A 188 -23.60 12.06 8.77
N ASP A 189 -22.79 12.73 9.59
CA ASP A 189 -22.98 14.12 10.04
C ASP A 189 -24.39 14.49 10.52
N SER A 190 -24.67 14.14 11.77
CA SER A 190 -25.63 14.87 12.60
C SER A 190 -24.86 15.50 13.76
N GLU A 191 -23.89 16.37 13.47
CA GLU A 191 -23.29 17.32 14.43
C GLU A 191 -22.25 18.17 13.69
N GLU A 192 -22.71 19.25 13.06
CA GLU A 192 -22.28 20.65 13.30
C GLU A 192 -23.20 21.64 12.56
#